data_AF-A0A978TX12-F1
#
_entry.id   AF-A0A978TX12-F1
#
_cell.length_a   1.000
_cell.length_b   1.000
_cell.length_c   1.000
_cell.angle_alpha   90.00
_cell.angle_beta   90.00
_cell.angle_gamma   90.00
#
_symmetry.space_group_name_H-M   'P 1'
#
loop_
_entity.id
_entity.type
_entity.pdbx_description
1 polymer ?
#
loop_
_entity_poly.entity_id
_entity_poly.type
_entity_poly.pdbx_seq_one_letter_code
_entity_poly.pdbx_strand_id
1 'polypeptide(L)'
;MTLAIATTFLLGGLAFWWGIRLGRVFLRRGATAHDLFRGNTPAALAFLGLYFLVLVLALYVPQWQWLPLEWRVYGMHVTWTVMRVVLLGVCGVAFVITWHTARLQVVAVVLLGLLGMGGFTAAEAHFLAPIYPSLRDNLRPNGVYQQTSASSCAPAAMATVLRLWTIDAPESKVAKLAGTSLLGTSMPQLIVAARALGMDAVEFTGATWEQMQQVNRPAVLATWLFGSGGRTPHAIALLSLSQDAATVADPAWGRIYEVPRQQFERIWRQEYVPLFRPDEVLLPPTKVRQYLQKLGYLPVSQQPPDRPQITAAIRHLQRANNLEITGQLDKKTALFLVGPFLTQVPTLNSRREP
;
A
#
# COMPACT_ATOMS: atom_id res chain seq x y z
N MET A 1 5.19 16.21 13.11
CA MET A 1 5.09 17.52 12.42
C MET A 1 6.44 18.26 12.37
N THR A 2 7.18 18.35 13.48
CA THR A 2 8.46 19.09 13.57
C THR A 2 9.56 18.57 12.64
N LEU A 3 9.73 17.25 12.49
CA LEU A 3 10.77 16.67 11.64
C LEU A 3 10.53 16.92 10.14
N ALA A 4 9.30 16.72 9.64
CA ALA A 4 8.98 16.94 8.23
C ALA A 4 9.15 18.42 7.81
N ILE A 5 8.80 19.33 8.71
CA ILE A 5 8.99 20.77 8.53
C ILE A 5 10.50 21.08 8.47
N ALA A 6 11.28 20.59 9.43
CA ALA A 6 12.73 20.79 9.45
C ALA A 6 13.41 20.22 8.18
N THR A 7 13.03 19.02 7.76
CA THR A 7 13.54 18.39 6.53
C THR A 7 13.19 19.22 5.30
N THR A 8 11.95 19.71 5.21
CA THR A 8 11.52 20.58 4.10
C THR A 8 12.32 21.88 4.07
N PHE A 9 12.54 22.53 5.22
CA PHE A 9 13.32 23.76 5.28
C PHE A 9 14.79 23.54 4.89
N LEU A 10 15.43 22.50 5.41
CA LEU A 10 16.83 22.20 5.12
C LEU A 10 17.02 21.79 3.65
N LEU A 11 16.30 20.77 3.18
CA LEU A 11 16.43 20.29 1.81
C LEU A 11 15.91 21.31 0.80
N GLY A 12 14.81 22.00 1.13
CA GLY A 12 14.25 23.06 0.30
C GLY A 12 15.18 24.26 0.18
N GLY A 13 15.82 24.69 1.27
CA GLY A 13 16.84 25.75 1.25
C GLY A 13 18.07 25.37 0.42
N LEU A 14 18.56 24.14 0.57
CA LEU A 14 19.64 23.59 -0.26
C LEU A 14 19.25 23.53 -1.74
N ALA A 15 18.04 23.04 -2.06
CA ALA A 15 17.54 22.96 -3.42
C ALA A 15 17.38 24.34 -4.05
N PHE A 16 16.84 25.32 -3.30
CA PHE A 16 16.72 26.70 -3.74
C PHE A 16 18.09 27.31 -4.05
N TRP A 17 19.08 27.11 -3.17
CA TRP A 17 20.45 27.58 -3.38
C TRP A 17 21.12 26.93 -4.60
N TRP A 18 20.92 25.61 -4.80
CA TRP A 18 21.36 24.92 -6.02
C TRP A 18 20.65 25.45 -7.26
N GLY A 19 19.35 25.75 -7.16
CA GLY A 19 18.57 26.41 -8.20
C GLY A 19 19.16 27.75 -8.61
N ILE A 20 19.58 28.58 -7.64
CA ILE A 20 20.29 29.84 -7.93
C ILE A 20 21.59 29.57 -8.70
N ARG A 21 22.39 28.58 -8.28
CA ARG A 21 23.64 28.24 -8.99
C ARG A 21 23.38 27.78 -10.42
N LEU A 22 22.39 26.92 -10.63
CA LEU A 22 21.98 26.44 -11.94
C LEU A 22 21.46 27.60 -12.83
N GLY A 23 20.64 28.49 -12.28
CA GLY A 23 20.14 29.66 -13.00
C GLY A 23 21.26 30.61 -13.43
N ARG A 24 22.34 30.77 -12.65
CA ARG A 24 23.54 31.51 -13.09
C ARG A 24 24.24 30.85 -14.28
N VAL A 25 24.23 29.53 -14.38
CA VAL A 25 24.75 28.81 -15.56
C VAL A 25 23.88 29.09 -16.78
N PHE A 26 22.55 29.09 -16.62
CA PHE A 26 21.64 29.46 -17.71
C PHE A 26 21.79 30.92 -18.15
N LEU A 27 21.99 31.86 -17.21
CA LEU A 27 22.31 33.26 -17.53
C LEU A 27 23.57 33.39 -18.39
N ARG A 28 24.63 32.63 -18.07
CA ARG A 28 25.87 32.60 -18.88
C ARG A 28 25.64 32.05 -20.30
N ARG A 29 24.60 31.25 -20.50
CA ARG A 29 24.18 30.71 -21.81
C ARG A 29 23.15 31.59 -22.53
N GLY A 30 22.85 32.78 -21.99
CA GLY A 30 21.94 33.74 -22.62
C GLY A 30 20.45 33.55 -22.30
N ALA A 31 20.10 32.73 -21.30
CA ALA A 31 18.72 32.60 -20.85
C ALA A 31 18.21 33.92 -20.24
N THR A 32 16.95 34.25 -20.49
CA THR A 32 16.29 35.44 -19.91
C THR A 32 14.95 35.08 -19.31
N ALA A 33 14.37 35.97 -18.49
CA ALA A 33 13.04 35.77 -17.92
C ALA A 33 11.94 35.57 -18.97
N HIS A 34 12.12 36.14 -20.17
CA HIS A 34 11.16 36.04 -21.28
C HIS A 34 11.43 34.83 -22.19
N ASP A 35 12.62 34.23 -22.08
CA ASP A 35 13.03 33.13 -22.93
C ASP A 35 14.08 32.25 -22.22
N LEU A 36 13.57 31.30 -21.42
CA LEU A 36 14.40 30.40 -20.60
C LEU A 36 15.15 29.36 -21.47
N PHE A 37 14.59 29.01 -22.62
CA PHE A 37 15.08 27.93 -23.51
C PHE A 37 15.35 28.41 -24.94
N ARG A 38 15.72 29.69 -25.13
CA ARG A 38 15.88 30.32 -26.45
C ARG A 38 16.62 29.44 -27.45
N GLY A 39 15.90 29.02 -28.50
CA GLY A 39 16.46 28.19 -29.59
C GLY A 39 16.91 26.78 -29.19
N ASN A 40 16.56 26.31 -27.98
CA ASN A 40 17.00 25.04 -27.41
C ASN A 40 15.81 24.16 -26.98
N THR A 41 14.97 23.83 -27.96
CA THR A 41 13.88 22.84 -27.84
C THR A 41 14.29 21.54 -27.14
N PRO A 42 15.47 20.92 -27.41
CA PRO A 42 15.83 19.69 -26.70
C PRO A 42 16.07 19.91 -25.21
N ALA A 43 16.58 21.05 -24.76
CA ALA A 43 16.71 21.35 -23.34
C ALA A 43 15.35 21.55 -22.65
N ALA A 44 14.39 22.20 -23.33
CA ALA A 44 13.03 22.37 -22.82
C ALA A 44 12.30 21.02 -22.68
N LEU A 45 12.40 20.17 -23.72
CA LEU A 45 11.84 18.81 -23.69
C LEU A 45 12.51 17.93 -22.64
N ALA A 46 13.83 18.03 -22.46
CA ALA A 46 14.54 17.32 -21.40
C ALA A 46 14.08 17.75 -20.01
N PHE A 47 13.83 19.04 -19.78
CA PHE A 47 13.31 19.56 -18.52
C PHE A 47 11.88 19.04 -18.25
N LEU A 48 10.99 19.10 -19.24
CA LEU A 48 9.64 18.57 -19.13
C LEU A 48 9.64 17.06 -18.90
N GLY A 49 10.49 16.33 -19.64
CA GLY A 49 10.68 14.89 -19.51
C GLY A 49 11.21 14.49 -18.14
N LEU A 50 12.17 15.23 -17.58
CA LEU A 50 12.66 15.02 -16.22
C LEU A 50 11.56 15.24 -15.18
N TYR A 51 10.77 16.32 -15.32
CA TYR A 51 9.65 16.58 -14.44
C TYR A 51 8.60 15.46 -14.48
N PHE A 52 8.22 15.03 -15.69
CA PHE A 52 7.29 13.91 -15.88
C PHE A 52 7.86 12.61 -15.30
N LEU A 53 9.15 12.32 -15.53
CA LEU A 53 9.81 11.16 -14.95
C LEU A 53 9.78 11.18 -13.42
N VAL A 54 10.07 12.32 -12.80
CA VAL A 54 10.00 12.46 -11.34
C VAL A 54 8.57 12.22 -10.85
N LEU A 55 7.54 12.74 -11.53
CA LEU A 55 6.14 12.47 -11.19
C LEU A 55 5.77 10.99 -11.32
N VAL A 56 6.21 10.33 -12.38
CA VAL A 56 5.97 8.89 -12.58
C VAL A 56 6.66 8.09 -11.47
N LEU A 57 7.95 8.34 -11.20
CA LEU A 57 8.67 7.67 -10.12
C LEU A 57 8.00 7.91 -8.76
N ALA A 58 7.59 9.14 -8.49
CA ALA A 58 6.84 9.54 -7.31
C ALA A 58 5.55 8.71 -7.10
N LEU A 59 4.82 8.41 -8.17
CA LEU A 59 3.58 7.64 -8.13
C LEU A 59 3.80 6.13 -8.01
N TYR A 60 4.81 5.59 -8.70
CA TYR A 60 5.00 4.13 -8.82
C TYR A 60 6.00 3.53 -7.82
N VAL A 61 7.05 4.26 -7.44
CA VAL A 61 8.11 3.72 -6.55
C VAL A 61 7.55 3.30 -5.18
N PRO A 62 6.70 4.09 -4.48
CA PRO A 62 6.13 3.66 -3.20
C PRO A 62 5.29 2.38 -3.28
N GLN A 63 4.81 2.00 -4.46
CA GLN A 63 3.99 0.80 -4.68
C GLN A 63 4.83 -0.46 -4.92
N TRP A 64 6.15 -0.34 -5.03
CA TRP A 64 7.03 -1.48 -5.29
C TRP A 64 7.08 -2.44 -4.10
N GLN A 65 6.83 -3.72 -4.38
CA GLN A 65 6.67 -4.76 -3.36
C GLN A 65 7.98 -5.14 -2.63
N TRP A 66 9.13 -4.90 -3.26
CA TRP A 66 10.44 -5.18 -2.65
C TRP A 66 10.88 -4.13 -1.62
N LEU A 67 10.19 -2.98 -1.58
CA LEU A 67 10.47 -1.96 -0.58
C LEU A 67 9.99 -2.41 0.82
N PRO A 68 10.72 -2.02 1.89
CA PRO A 68 10.27 -2.31 3.25
C PRO A 68 8.88 -1.74 3.53
N LEU A 69 8.13 -2.39 4.43
CA LEU A 69 6.76 -2.00 4.77
C LEU A 69 6.64 -0.50 5.10
N GLU A 70 7.57 0.03 5.91
CA GLU A 70 7.59 1.44 6.31
C GLU A 70 7.68 2.38 5.10
N TRP A 71 8.49 2.05 4.10
CA TRP A 71 8.61 2.83 2.87
C TRP A 71 7.33 2.80 2.04
N ARG A 72 6.60 1.69 2.04
CA ARG A 72 5.35 1.55 1.30
C ARG A 72 4.19 2.26 1.99
N VAL A 73 4.26 2.43 3.31
CA VAL A 73 3.29 3.20 4.12
C VAL A 73 3.55 4.70 4.02
N TYR A 74 4.80 5.13 4.24
CA TYR A 74 5.17 6.56 4.28
C TYR A 74 5.65 7.11 2.93
N GLY A 75 5.83 6.26 1.91
CA GLY A 75 6.41 6.65 0.63
C GLY A 75 5.62 7.75 -0.09
N MET A 76 4.31 7.80 0.11
CA MET A 76 3.50 8.91 -0.41
C MET A 76 3.94 10.25 0.21
N HIS A 77 4.08 10.36 1.54
CA HIS A 77 4.57 11.58 2.19
C HIS A 77 5.99 11.95 1.75
N VAL A 78 6.85 10.95 1.56
CA VAL A 78 8.21 11.16 1.04
C VAL A 78 8.16 11.74 -0.36
N THR A 79 7.34 11.16 -1.25
CA THR A 79 7.10 11.64 -2.62
C THR A 79 6.65 13.10 -2.64
N TRP A 80 5.62 13.46 -1.86
CA TRP A 80 5.14 14.84 -1.77
C TRP A 80 6.23 15.80 -1.28
N THR A 81 7.03 15.37 -0.31
CA THR A 81 8.19 16.15 0.19
C THR A 81 9.24 16.34 -0.90
N VAL A 82 9.58 15.31 -1.67
CA VAL A 82 10.55 15.39 -2.78
C VAL A 82 10.05 16.36 -3.85
N MET A 83 8.79 16.24 -4.27
CA MET A 83 8.17 17.15 -5.25
C MET A 83 8.24 18.61 -4.76
N ARG A 84 7.93 18.85 -3.48
CA ARG A 84 8.04 20.17 -2.85
C ARG A 84 9.47 20.72 -2.90
N VAL A 85 10.46 19.90 -2.57
CA VAL A 85 11.88 20.30 -2.62
C VAL A 85 12.33 20.63 -4.05
N VAL A 86 11.89 19.85 -5.04
CA VAL A 86 12.18 20.13 -6.46
C VAL A 86 11.54 21.45 -6.89
N LEU A 87 10.29 21.71 -6.53
CA LEU A 87 9.60 22.97 -6.82
C LEU A 87 10.35 24.18 -6.23
N LEU A 88 10.83 24.08 -4.99
CA LEU A 88 11.68 25.13 -4.38
C LEU A 88 12.98 25.35 -5.15
N GLY A 89 13.60 24.28 -5.66
CA GLY A 89 14.76 24.39 -6.55
C GLY A 89 14.44 25.16 -7.84
N VAL A 90 13.30 24.87 -8.47
CA VAL A 90 12.83 25.61 -9.66
C VAL A 90 12.55 27.07 -9.34
N CYS A 91 11.96 27.38 -8.18
CA CYS A 91 11.79 28.77 -7.73
C CYS A 91 13.14 29.51 -7.60
N GLY A 92 14.21 28.83 -7.16
CA GLY A 92 15.57 29.40 -7.10
C GLY A 92 16.13 29.75 -8.48
N VAL A 93 15.90 28.89 -9.48
CA VAL A 93 16.27 29.15 -10.88
C VAL A 93 15.51 30.37 -11.42
N ALA A 94 14.19 30.39 -11.25
CA ALA A 94 13.35 31.49 -11.72
C ALA A 94 13.75 32.82 -11.05
N PHE A 95 13.97 32.81 -9.74
CA PHE A 95 14.36 33.99 -8.97
C PHE A 95 15.65 34.63 -9.50
N VAL A 96 16.73 33.84 -9.66
CA VAL A 96 18.02 34.40 -10.09
C VAL A 96 18.00 34.91 -11.53
N ILE A 97 17.31 34.21 -12.44
CA ILE A 97 17.22 34.63 -13.84
C ILE A 97 16.44 35.94 -13.94
N THR A 98 15.31 36.05 -13.26
CA THR A 98 14.50 37.27 -13.24
C THR A 98 15.22 38.42 -12.53
N TRP A 99 15.95 38.16 -11.45
CA TRP A 99 16.75 39.19 -10.77
C TRP A 99 17.80 39.84 -11.67
N HIS A 100 18.39 39.06 -12.59
CA HIS A 100 19.43 39.57 -13.49
C HIS A 100 18.90 40.10 -14.83
N THR A 101 17.70 39.71 -15.27
CA THR A 101 17.18 40.07 -16.61
C THR A 101 15.91 40.91 -16.62
N ALA A 102 15.13 40.89 -15.53
CA ALA A 102 13.87 41.62 -15.41
C ALA A 102 13.55 41.93 -13.94
N ARG A 103 14.36 42.79 -13.31
CA ARG A 103 14.26 43.12 -11.86
C ARG A 103 12.86 43.51 -11.39
N LEU A 104 12.11 44.23 -12.23
CA LEU A 104 10.74 44.66 -11.92
C LEU A 104 9.76 43.46 -11.79
N GLN A 105 10.05 42.33 -12.45
CA GLN A 105 9.22 41.12 -12.41
C GLN A 105 9.57 40.20 -11.22
N VAL A 106 10.62 40.48 -10.44
CA VAL A 106 11.03 39.64 -9.30
C VAL A 106 9.90 39.47 -8.29
N VAL A 107 9.21 40.57 -7.97
CA VAL A 107 8.08 40.55 -7.03
C VAL A 107 6.98 39.61 -7.54
N ALA A 108 6.65 39.67 -8.83
CA ALA A 108 5.66 38.78 -9.43
C ALA A 108 6.10 37.30 -9.36
N VAL A 109 7.37 36.99 -9.65
CA VAL A 109 7.91 35.62 -9.55
C VAL A 109 7.87 35.10 -8.12
N VAL A 110 8.22 35.94 -7.13
CA VAL A 110 8.14 35.56 -5.70
C VAL A 110 6.69 35.28 -5.31
N LEU A 111 5.75 36.14 -5.70
CA LEU A 111 4.32 35.95 -5.41
C LEU A 111 3.76 34.68 -6.06
N LEU A 112 4.12 34.40 -7.32
CA LEU A 112 3.75 33.16 -8.01
C LEU A 112 4.34 31.93 -7.32
N GLY A 113 5.60 32.01 -6.89
CA GLY A 113 6.25 30.96 -6.12
C GLY A 113 5.54 30.68 -4.80
N LEU A 114 5.20 31.73 -4.05
CA LEU A 114 4.44 31.60 -2.79
C LEU A 114 3.04 31.01 -3.01
N LEU A 115 2.32 31.48 -4.04
CA LEU A 115 0.99 30.97 -4.37
C LEU A 115 1.04 29.51 -4.82
N GLY A 116 2.00 29.14 -5.67
CA GLY A 116 2.21 27.76 -6.12
C GLY A 116 2.58 26.83 -4.97
N MET A 117 3.51 27.23 -4.12
CA MET A 117 3.92 26.46 -2.94
C MET A 117 2.81 26.34 -1.89
N GLY A 118 2.05 27.42 -1.67
CA GLY A 118 0.89 27.44 -0.79
C GLY A 118 -0.22 26.52 -1.30
N GLY A 119 -0.54 26.60 -2.59
CA GLY A 119 -1.51 25.72 -3.25
C GLY A 119 -1.09 24.25 -3.20
N PHE A 120 0.18 23.95 -3.47
CA PHE A 120 0.71 22.58 -3.39
C PHE A 120 0.62 22.02 -1.97
N THR A 121 1.01 22.81 -0.97
CA THR A 121 0.95 22.40 0.44
C THR A 121 -0.49 22.23 0.92
N ALA A 122 -1.40 23.10 0.48
CA ALA A 122 -2.83 22.97 0.79
C ALA A 122 -3.43 21.72 0.13
N ALA A 123 -3.06 21.41 -1.11
CA ALA A 123 -3.48 20.19 -1.79
C ALA A 123 -2.99 18.94 -1.05
N GLU A 124 -1.71 18.87 -0.67
CA GLU A 124 -1.16 17.78 0.13
C GLU A 124 -1.92 17.63 1.46
N ALA A 125 -2.11 18.73 2.19
CA ALA A 125 -2.81 18.73 3.47
C ALA A 125 -4.25 18.24 3.31
N HIS A 126 -4.91 18.60 2.21
CA HIS A 126 -6.26 18.14 1.90
C HIS A 126 -6.28 16.64 1.57
N PHE A 127 -5.50 16.19 0.58
CA PHE A 127 -5.52 14.79 0.13
C PHE A 127 -5.03 13.80 1.19
N LEU A 128 -4.06 14.21 2.01
CA LEU A 128 -3.51 13.40 3.10
C LEU A 128 -4.23 13.63 4.44
N ALA A 129 -5.30 14.44 4.46
CA ALA A 129 -6.10 14.65 5.66
C ALA A 129 -6.67 13.31 6.15
N PRO A 130 -6.56 13.01 7.46
CA PRO A 130 -7.13 11.81 8.01
C PRO A 130 -8.66 11.85 7.96
N ILE A 131 -9.29 10.77 7.51
CA ILE A 131 -10.76 10.73 7.38
C ILE A 131 -11.45 10.27 8.66
N TYR A 132 -10.75 9.57 9.56
CA TYR A 132 -11.32 8.93 10.74
C TYR A 132 -12.18 9.85 11.64
N PRO A 133 -11.90 11.17 11.80
CA PRO A 133 -12.75 12.03 12.64
C PRO A 133 -14.17 12.22 12.08
N SER A 134 -14.36 12.00 10.77
CA SER A 134 -15.63 12.19 10.07
C SER A 134 -16.42 10.89 9.87
N LEU A 135 -15.80 9.74 10.15
CA LEU A 135 -16.42 8.43 9.97
C LEU A 135 -17.47 8.17 11.04
N ARG A 136 -18.49 7.38 10.68
CA ARG A 136 -19.50 6.86 11.60
C ARG A 136 -19.49 5.35 11.50
N ASP A 137 -19.39 4.67 12.64
CA ASP A 137 -19.30 3.22 12.64
C ASP A 137 -20.67 2.59 12.33
N ASN A 138 -20.88 2.22 11.06
CA ASN A 138 -22.15 1.72 10.54
C ASN A 138 -22.14 0.19 10.43
N LEU A 139 -22.28 -0.48 11.58
CA LEU A 139 -22.45 -1.93 11.62
C LEU A 139 -23.88 -2.31 11.18
N ARG A 140 -23.97 -3.12 10.14
CA ARG A 140 -25.24 -3.63 9.61
C ARG A 140 -25.71 -4.86 10.40
N PRO A 141 -27.02 -5.18 10.41
CA PRO A 141 -27.55 -6.35 11.11
C PRO A 141 -26.95 -7.69 10.68
N ASN A 142 -26.55 -7.82 9.41
CA ASN A 142 -25.82 -8.99 8.87
C ASN A 142 -24.35 -9.05 9.32
N GLY A 143 -23.90 -8.12 10.15
CA GLY A 143 -22.58 -8.10 10.72
C GLY A 143 -21.48 -7.49 9.85
N VAL A 144 -21.81 -6.86 8.73
CA VAL A 144 -20.86 -6.15 7.87
C VAL A 144 -20.77 -4.69 8.31
N TYR A 145 -19.56 -4.14 8.40
CA TYR A 145 -19.37 -2.71 8.50
C TYR A 145 -19.57 -2.08 7.12
N GLN A 146 -20.62 -1.28 6.96
CA GLN A 146 -20.82 -0.49 5.75
C GLN A 146 -19.95 0.77 5.83
N GLN A 147 -19.21 1.07 4.77
CA GLN A 147 -18.36 2.26 4.74
C GLN A 147 -19.19 3.54 4.82
N THR A 148 -18.67 4.54 5.53
CA THR A 148 -19.29 5.87 5.64
C THR A 148 -18.57 6.96 4.88
N SER A 149 -17.43 6.64 4.27
CA SER A 149 -16.69 7.49 3.33
C SER A 149 -16.36 6.72 2.06
N ALA A 150 -16.13 7.44 0.95
CA ALA A 150 -15.65 6.84 -0.30
C ALA A 150 -14.25 6.21 -0.14
N SER A 151 -13.46 6.69 0.84
CA SER A 151 -12.06 6.30 1.03
C SER A 151 -11.84 5.26 2.14
N SER A 152 -12.93 4.75 2.75
CA SER A 152 -12.88 3.87 3.92
C SER A 152 -13.31 2.41 3.66
N CYS A 153 -13.42 1.99 2.39
CA CYS A 153 -13.73 0.61 2.01
C CYS A 153 -12.80 -0.42 2.67
N ALA A 154 -11.48 -0.20 2.60
CA ALA A 154 -10.47 -1.09 3.18
C ALA A 154 -10.56 -1.18 4.72
N PRO A 155 -10.65 -0.05 5.47
CA PRO A 155 -10.94 -0.08 6.90
C PRO A 155 -12.23 -0.81 7.27
N ALA A 156 -13.33 -0.58 6.54
CA ALA A 156 -14.61 -1.23 6.79
C ALA A 156 -14.58 -2.74 6.50
N ALA A 157 -13.92 -3.15 5.41
CA ALA A 157 -13.66 -4.56 5.10
C ALA A 157 -12.83 -5.22 6.21
N MET A 158 -11.73 -4.59 6.63
CA MET A 158 -10.90 -5.12 7.71
C MET A 158 -11.66 -5.21 9.04
N ALA A 159 -12.44 -4.18 9.40
CA ALA A 159 -13.31 -4.20 10.57
C ALA A 159 -14.28 -5.39 10.53
N THR A 160 -14.85 -5.68 9.34
CA THR A 160 -15.72 -6.84 9.14
C THR A 160 -14.97 -8.17 9.35
N VAL A 161 -13.75 -8.30 8.82
CA VAL A 161 -12.92 -9.50 9.05
C VAL A 161 -12.56 -9.66 10.52
N LEU A 162 -12.18 -8.58 11.21
CA LEU A 162 -11.80 -8.60 12.63
C LEU A 162 -12.92 -9.09 13.55
N ARG A 163 -14.18 -8.90 13.16
CA ARG A 163 -15.32 -9.50 13.89
C ARG A 163 -15.29 -11.02 13.88
N LEU A 164 -14.75 -11.66 12.83
CA LEU A 164 -14.55 -13.11 12.82
C LEU A 164 -13.58 -13.56 13.91
N TRP A 165 -12.62 -12.69 14.24
CA TRP A 165 -11.63 -12.88 15.29
C TRP A 165 -12.10 -12.42 16.67
N THR A 166 -13.37 -11.99 16.78
CA THR A 166 -13.94 -11.42 18.03
C THR A 166 -13.17 -10.17 18.50
N ILE A 167 -12.56 -9.44 17.57
CA ILE A 167 -11.85 -8.18 17.84
C ILE A 167 -12.79 -7.03 17.52
N ASP A 168 -13.14 -6.23 18.52
CA ASP A 168 -13.93 -5.03 18.35
C ASP A 168 -13.05 -3.85 17.90
N ALA A 169 -13.02 -3.68 16.58
CA ALA A 169 -12.36 -2.55 15.93
C ALA A 169 -13.23 -2.06 14.78
N PRO A 170 -14.05 -1.03 14.99
CA PRO A 170 -14.94 -0.53 13.95
C PRO A 170 -14.18 0.29 12.90
N GLU A 171 -14.88 0.69 11.83
CA GLU A 171 -14.35 1.41 10.67
C GLU A 171 -13.44 2.58 11.05
N SER A 172 -13.91 3.44 11.96
CA SER A 172 -13.20 4.64 12.42
C SER A 172 -11.87 4.31 13.10
N LYS A 173 -11.85 3.27 13.94
CA LYS A 173 -10.66 2.82 14.67
C LYS A 173 -9.63 2.22 13.71
N VAL A 174 -10.07 1.38 12.77
CA VAL A 174 -9.17 0.82 11.75
C VAL A 174 -8.60 1.92 10.86
N ALA A 175 -9.43 2.86 10.40
CA ALA A 175 -8.99 3.99 9.58
C ALA A 175 -7.94 4.86 10.28
N LYS A 176 -8.11 5.09 11.59
CA LYS A 176 -7.14 5.81 12.42
C LYS A 176 -5.79 5.08 12.48
N LEU A 177 -5.81 3.77 12.73
CA LEU A 177 -4.59 2.97 12.85
C LEU A 177 -3.87 2.76 11.52
N ALA A 178 -4.62 2.67 10.42
CA ALA A 178 -4.07 2.55 9.08
C ALA A 178 -3.55 3.89 8.54
N GLY A 179 -3.93 5.02 9.14
CA GLY A 179 -3.62 6.35 8.60
C GLY A 179 -4.38 6.63 7.30
N THR A 180 -5.63 6.17 7.20
CA THR A 180 -6.47 6.36 6.02
C THR A 180 -6.70 7.84 5.74
N SER A 181 -6.48 8.24 4.49
CA SER A 181 -6.66 9.61 4.01
C SER A 181 -7.76 9.70 2.94
N LEU A 182 -7.98 10.88 2.37
CA LEU A 182 -8.90 11.03 1.24
C LEU A 182 -8.45 10.22 0.01
N LEU A 183 -7.15 9.92 -0.12
CA LEU A 183 -6.63 9.04 -1.16
C LEU A 183 -6.95 7.55 -0.94
N GLY A 184 -7.51 7.19 0.22
CA GLY A 184 -7.84 5.81 0.57
C GLY A 184 -6.83 5.17 1.52
N THR A 185 -6.80 3.84 1.51
CA THR A 185 -5.94 3.00 2.34
C THR A 185 -5.26 1.95 1.47
N SER A 186 -3.94 1.80 1.60
CA SER A 186 -3.19 0.73 0.93
C SER A 186 -3.14 -0.56 1.76
N MET A 187 -2.84 -1.69 1.12
CA MET A 187 -2.65 -2.97 1.82
C MET A 187 -1.53 -2.93 2.89
N PRO A 188 -0.37 -2.29 2.65
CA PRO A 188 0.63 -2.02 3.68
C PRO A 188 0.09 -1.31 4.92
N GLN A 189 -0.76 -0.30 4.73
CA GLN A 189 -1.38 0.42 5.84
C GLN A 189 -2.30 -0.47 6.68
N LEU A 190 -3.02 -1.40 6.05
CA LEU A 190 -3.81 -2.41 6.78
C LEU A 190 -2.93 -3.36 7.59
N ILE A 191 -1.72 -3.71 7.12
CA ILE A 191 -0.78 -4.53 7.90
C ILE A 191 -0.34 -3.78 9.17
N VAL A 192 -0.06 -2.48 9.07
CA VAL A 192 0.25 -1.65 10.24
C VAL A 192 -0.93 -1.60 11.21
N ALA A 193 -2.16 -1.41 10.71
CA ALA A 193 -3.35 -1.45 11.54
C ALA A 193 -3.56 -2.82 12.22
N ALA A 194 -3.32 -3.93 11.52
CA ALA A 194 -3.44 -5.28 12.07
C ALA A 194 -2.52 -5.45 13.29
N ARG A 195 -1.27 -5.03 13.14
CA ARG A 195 -0.25 -5.09 14.20
C ARG A 195 -0.60 -4.23 15.40
N ALA A 196 -1.13 -3.03 15.16
CA ALA A 196 -1.61 -2.16 16.24
C ALA A 196 -2.82 -2.74 16.99
N LEU A 197 -3.55 -3.69 16.39
CA LEU A 197 -4.67 -4.41 17.00
C LEU A 197 -4.26 -5.76 17.61
N GLY A 198 -2.96 -6.06 17.72
CA GLY A 198 -2.44 -7.31 18.27
C GLY A 198 -2.54 -8.51 17.33
N MET A 199 -2.91 -8.27 16.07
CA MET A 199 -2.90 -9.26 14.99
C MET A 199 -1.63 -9.12 14.16
N ASP A 200 -1.46 -9.96 13.15
CA ASP A 200 -0.51 -9.72 12.08
C ASP A 200 -1.17 -9.96 10.72
N ALA A 201 -0.51 -9.47 9.69
CA ALA A 201 -0.94 -9.64 8.32
C ALA A 201 0.28 -9.64 7.40
N VAL A 202 0.13 -10.29 6.26
CA VAL A 202 1.09 -10.24 5.16
C VAL A 202 0.34 -10.00 3.86
N GLU A 203 0.97 -9.33 2.91
CA GLU A 203 0.38 -9.08 1.60
C GLU A 203 0.88 -10.12 0.59
N PHE A 204 -0.06 -10.78 -0.07
CA PHE A 204 0.18 -11.59 -1.24
C PHE A 204 -0.25 -10.83 -2.48
N THR A 205 0.70 -10.49 -3.34
CA THR A 205 0.45 -9.94 -4.68
C THR A 205 0.55 -11.02 -5.73
N GLY A 206 -0.37 -11.04 -6.69
CA GLY A 206 -0.46 -12.13 -7.65
C GLY A 206 -0.96 -13.42 -7.01
N ALA A 207 -1.71 -13.33 -5.91
CA ALA A 207 -2.26 -14.51 -5.24
C ALA A 207 -3.18 -15.29 -6.19
N THR A 208 -3.17 -16.62 -6.12
CA THR A 208 -4.12 -17.49 -6.83
C THR A 208 -5.22 -17.99 -5.91
N TRP A 209 -6.31 -18.50 -6.50
CA TRP A 209 -7.44 -19.05 -5.74
C TRP A 209 -6.98 -20.17 -4.81
N GLU A 210 -6.16 -21.07 -5.33
CA GLU A 210 -5.59 -22.22 -4.63
C GLU A 210 -4.65 -21.78 -3.50
N GLN A 211 -3.86 -20.73 -3.72
CA GLN A 211 -3.02 -20.14 -2.68
C GLN A 211 -3.86 -19.58 -1.52
N MET A 212 -4.97 -18.89 -1.81
CA MET A 212 -5.88 -18.41 -0.75
C MET A 212 -6.53 -19.59 0.00
N GLN A 213 -6.94 -20.65 -0.71
CA GLN A 213 -7.45 -21.88 -0.08
C GLN A 213 -6.40 -22.55 0.81
N GLN A 214 -5.14 -22.61 0.35
CA GLN A 214 -4.04 -23.20 1.10
C GLN A 214 -3.71 -22.40 2.36
N VAL A 215 -3.70 -21.07 2.28
CA VAL A 215 -3.50 -20.18 3.46
C VAL A 215 -4.69 -20.26 4.42
N ASN A 216 -5.91 -20.41 3.88
CA ASN A 216 -7.13 -20.68 4.63
C ASN A 216 -7.43 -19.66 5.74
N ARG A 217 -7.27 -18.36 5.46
CA ARG A 217 -7.60 -17.27 6.40
C ARG A 217 -8.56 -16.25 5.81
N PRO A 218 -9.53 -15.75 6.60
CA PRO A 218 -10.26 -14.54 6.26
C PRO A 218 -9.31 -13.35 6.04
N ALA A 219 -9.68 -12.47 5.12
CA ALA A 219 -8.75 -11.48 4.59
C ALA A 219 -9.45 -10.25 4.04
N VAL A 220 -8.65 -9.20 3.82
CA VAL A 220 -9.04 -8.09 2.94
C VAL A 220 -8.48 -8.35 1.54
N LEU A 221 -9.31 -8.12 0.52
CA LEU A 221 -8.96 -8.27 -0.88
C LEU A 221 -8.98 -6.91 -1.58
N ALA A 222 -8.04 -6.66 -2.49
CA ALA A 222 -8.19 -5.57 -3.45
C ALA A 222 -9.05 -6.04 -4.63
N THR A 223 -10.05 -5.24 -5.00
CA THR A 223 -10.95 -5.53 -6.11
C THR A 223 -11.22 -4.30 -6.97
N TRP A 224 -11.90 -4.53 -8.09
CA TRP A 224 -12.50 -3.51 -8.94
C TRP A 224 -13.99 -3.40 -8.63
N LEU A 225 -14.43 -2.19 -8.32
CA LEU A 225 -15.83 -1.83 -8.27
C LEU A 225 -16.24 -1.26 -9.63
N PHE A 226 -17.20 -1.92 -10.28
CA PHE A 226 -17.75 -1.51 -11.57
C PHE A 226 -19.00 -0.65 -11.34
N GLY A 227 -18.97 0.59 -11.82
CA GLY A 227 -20.10 1.52 -11.79
C GLY A 227 -20.32 2.20 -13.14
N SER A 228 -21.27 3.14 -13.19
CA SER A 228 -21.59 3.92 -14.39
C SER A 228 -20.41 4.73 -14.95
N GLY A 229 -19.47 5.13 -14.08
CA GLY A 229 -18.25 5.87 -14.45
C GLY A 229 -17.03 4.98 -14.77
N GLY A 230 -17.19 3.67 -14.88
CA GLY A 230 -16.10 2.72 -15.14
C GLY A 230 -15.67 1.91 -13.91
N ARG A 231 -14.42 1.40 -13.92
CA ARG A 231 -13.85 0.61 -12.83
C ARG A 231 -13.06 1.49 -11.86
N THR A 232 -13.31 1.32 -10.57
CA THR A 232 -12.59 2.04 -9.51
C THR A 232 -11.94 1.04 -8.53
N PRO A 233 -10.77 1.37 -7.95
CA PRO A 233 -10.18 0.59 -6.87
C PRO A 233 -11.15 0.41 -5.69
N HIS A 234 -11.28 -0.80 -5.18
CA HIS A 234 -12.12 -1.12 -4.02
C HIS A 234 -11.46 -2.17 -3.14
N ALA A 235 -12.01 -2.37 -1.95
CA ALA A 235 -11.59 -3.42 -1.04
C ALA A 235 -12.80 -4.09 -0.39
N ILE A 236 -12.76 -5.43 -0.32
CA ILE A 236 -13.83 -6.26 0.22
C ILE A 236 -13.26 -7.25 1.25
N ALA A 237 -14.11 -7.73 2.14
CA ALA A 237 -13.75 -8.76 3.11
C ALA A 237 -14.03 -10.15 2.53
N LEU A 238 -13.03 -11.03 2.53
CA LEU A 238 -13.20 -12.45 2.22
C LEU A 238 -13.56 -13.20 3.51
N LEU A 239 -14.73 -13.82 3.52
CA LEU A 239 -15.27 -14.53 4.69
C LEU A 239 -15.10 -16.04 4.57
N SER A 240 -15.42 -16.60 3.40
CA SER A 240 -15.22 -18.01 3.08
C SER A 240 -14.89 -18.23 1.61
N LEU A 241 -14.28 -19.37 1.31
CA LEU A 241 -13.82 -19.75 -0.02
C LEU A 241 -13.97 -21.26 -0.21
N SER A 242 -14.83 -21.68 -1.14
CA SER A 242 -14.98 -23.07 -1.58
C SER A 242 -14.13 -23.32 -2.83
N GLN A 243 -14.33 -24.47 -3.48
CA GLN A 243 -13.69 -24.78 -4.76
C GLN A 243 -14.19 -23.88 -5.90
N ASP A 244 -15.45 -23.42 -5.81
CA ASP A 244 -16.20 -22.82 -6.90
C ASP A 244 -16.80 -21.45 -6.57
N ALA A 245 -16.82 -21.03 -5.31
CA ALA A 245 -17.41 -19.77 -4.88
C ALA A 245 -16.66 -19.13 -3.70
N ALA A 246 -16.75 -17.80 -3.62
CA ALA A 246 -16.25 -17.00 -2.52
C ALA A 246 -17.43 -16.31 -1.83
N THR A 247 -17.48 -16.32 -0.51
CA THR A 247 -18.39 -15.47 0.25
C THR A 247 -17.64 -14.22 0.67
N VAL A 248 -18.08 -13.08 0.16
CA VAL A 248 -17.44 -11.78 0.38
C VAL A 248 -18.41 -10.80 1.02
N ALA A 249 -17.93 -9.97 1.93
CA ALA A 249 -18.68 -8.83 2.43
C ALA A 249 -18.18 -7.55 1.76
N ASP A 250 -19.09 -6.87 1.06
CA ASP A 250 -18.81 -5.61 0.38
C ASP A 250 -19.19 -4.43 1.29
N PRO A 251 -18.21 -3.61 1.70
CA PRO A 251 -18.47 -2.46 2.56
C PRO A 251 -19.21 -1.33 1.86
N ALA A 252 -19.20 -1.22 0.52
CA ALA A 252 -19.90 -0.15 -0.21
C ALA A 252 -21.41 -0.21 0.03
N TRP A 253 -21.95 -1.44 0.07
CA TRP A 253 -23.38 -1.67 0.30
C TRP A 253 -23.70 -2.29 1.65
N GLY A 254 -22.69 -2.70 2.42
CA GLY A 254 -22.87 -3.37 3.71
C GLY A 254 -23.56 -4.73 3.56
N ARG A 255 -23.25 -5.47 2.49
CA ARG A 255 -23.93 -6.72 2.11
C ARG A 255 -22.93 -7.86 1.96
N ILE A 256 -23.42 -9.07 2.19
CA ILE A 256 -22.69 -10.31 1.93
C ILE A 256 -23.16 -10.85 0.58
N TYR A 257 -22.20 -11.29 -0.23
CA TYR A 257 -22.44 -11.89 -1.53
C TYR A 257 -21.72 -13.23 -1.61
N GLU A 258 -22.40 -14.21 -2.21
CA GLU A 258 -21.74 -15.41 -2.71
C GLU A 258 -21.41 -15.17 -4.19
N VAL A 259 -20.13 -15.26 -4.53
CA VAL A 259 -19.60 -14.89 -5.83
C VAL A 259 -18.94 -16.13 -6.45
N PRO A 260 -19.45 -16.64 -7.59
CA PRO A 260 -18.81 -17.74 -8.30
C PRO A 260 -17.38 -17.36 -8.70
N ARG A 261 -16.47 -18.34 -8.69
CA ARG A 261 -15.04 -18.16 -8.99
C ARG A 261 -14.79 -17.37 -10.27
N GLN A 262 -15.52 -17.69 -11.34
CA GLN A 262 -15.39 -16.98 -12.63
C GLN A 262 -15.74 -15.49 -12.52
N GLN A 263 -16.73 -15.13 -11.71
CA GLN A 263 -17.10 -13.73 -11.49
C GLN A 263 -16.11 -13.05 -10.56
N PHE A 264 -15.64 -13.76 -9.53
CA PHE A 264 -14.62 -13.27 -8.60
C PHE A 264 -13.33 -12.89 -9.34
N GLU A 265 -12.85 -13.75 -10.25
CA GLU A 265 -11.65 -13.51 -11.06
C GLU A 265 -11.74 -12.23 -11.92
N ARG A 266 -12.94 -11.78 -12.29
CA ARG A 266 -13.13 -10.52 -13.05
C ARG A 266 -12.98 -9.26 -12.20
N ILE A 267 -13.37 -9.34 -10.92
CA ILE A 267 -13.29 -8.21 -9.99
C ILE A 267 -11.97 -8.20 -9.22
N TRP A 268 -11.25 -9.33 -9.16
CA TRP A 268 -10.09 -9.48 -8.31
C TRP A 268 -8.84 -8.77 -8.86
N ARG A 269 -8.12 -8.06 -7.99
CA ARG A 269 -6.82 -7.44 -8.30
C ARG A 269 -5.62 -8.28 -7.89
N GLN A 270 -5.85 -9.52 -7.49
CA GLN A 270 -4.81 -10.47 -7.06
C GLN A 270 -4.01 -10.01 -5.83
N GLU A 271 -4.56 -9.11 -5.02
CA GLU A 271 -3.99 -8.72 -3.73
C GLU A 271 -4.83 -9.34 -2.60
N TYR A 272 -4.18 -10.08 -1.71
CA TYR A 272 -4.78 -10.82 -0.60
C TYR A 272 -4.02 -10.51 0.69
N VAL A 273 -4.72 -10.00 1.69
CA VAL A 273 -4.17 -9.65 3.01
C VAL A 273 -4.86 -10.48 4.10
N PRO A 274 -4.43 -11.72 4.34
CA PRO A 274 -4.95 -12.54 5.42
C PRO A 274 -4.60 -11.94 6.79
N LEU A 275 -5.57 -12.01 7.69
CA LEU A 275 -5.38 -11.71 9.10
C LEU A 275 -5.15 -13.01 9.87
N PHE A 276 -4.21 -12.98 10.80
CA PHE A 276 -3.87 -14.12 11.65
C PHE A 276 -3.25 -13.63 12.96
N ARG A 277 -3.24 -14.45 14.01
CA ARG A 277 -2.52 -14.12 15.24
C ARG A 277 -1.02 -14.37 15.07
N PRO A 278 -0.14 -13.52 15.62
CA PRO A 278 1.31 -13.65 15.42
C PRO A 278 1.89 -15.02 15.82
N ASP A 279 1.34 -15.67 16.84
CA ASP A 279 1.78 -16.98 17.34
C ASP A 279 1.48 -18.14 16.36
N GLU A 280 0.51 -17.98 15.46
CA GLU A 280 0.13 -19.00 14.47
C GLU A 280 1.26 -19.31 13.47
N VAL A 281 2.15 -18.34 13.22
CA VAL A 281 3.28 -18.49 12.28
C VAL A 281 4.62 -18.76 12.97
N LEU A 282 4.65 -18.72 14.31
CA LEU A 282 5.84 -19.02 15.11
C LEU A 282 5.87 -20.52 15.46
N LEU A 283 6.33 -21.32 14.50
CA LEU A 283 6.30 -22.78 14.61
C LEU A 283 7.58 -23.34 15.26
N PRO A 284 7.47 -24.19 16.29
CA PRO A 284 8.61 -24.97 16.76
C PRO A 284 9.07 -25.96 15.68
N PRO A 285 10.38 -26.30 15.62
CA PRO A 285 10.92 -27.19 14.59
C PRO A 285 10.20 -28.54 14.46
N THR A 286 9.66 -29.06 15.57
CA THR A 286 8.88 -30.30 15.60
C THR A 286 7.58 -30.18 14.81
N LYS A 287 6.82 -29.08 14.97
CA LYS A 287 5.60 -28.81 14.19
C LYS A 287 5.92 -28.60 12.72
N VAL A 288 6.99 -27.87 12.40
CA VAL A 288 7.42 -27.65 11.01
C VAL A 288 7.66 -28.99 10.30
N ARG A 289 8.42 -29.88 10.94
CA ARG A 289 8.67 -31.23 10.43
C ARG A 289 7.37 -32.01 10.24
N GLN A 290 6.50 -32.01 11.24
CA GLN A 290 5.23 -32.73 11.19
C GLN A 290 4.34 -32.25 10.04
N TYR A 291 4.23 -30.93 9.83
CA TYR A 291 3.42 -30.37 8.75
C TYR A 291 4.05 -30.65 7.38
N LEU A 292 5.37 -30.53 7.23
CA LEU A 292 6.05 -30.90 5.98
C LEU A 292 5.85 -32.39 5.63
N GLN A 293 5.85 -33.27 6.64
CA GLN A 293 5.55 -34.70 6.45
C GLN A 293 4.10 -34.94 6.04
N LYS A 294 3.14 -34.31 6.73
CA LYS A 294 1.71 -34.43 6.41
C LYS A 294 1.38 -33.91 5.01
N LEU A 295 2.09 -32.88 4.54
CA LEU A 295 1.95 -32.32 3.20
C LEU A 295 2.77 -33.07 2.13
N GLY A 296 3.55 -34.09 2.52
CA GLY A 296 4.34 -34.89 1.57
C GLY A 296 5.63 -34.23 1.08
N TYR A 297 6.05 -33.10 1.65
CA TYR A 297 7.31 -32.43 1.30
C TYR A 297 8.54 -33.04 1.99
N LEU A 298 8.32 -33.86 3.04
CA LEU A 298 9.37 -34.52 3.80
C LEU A 298 8.96 -35.97 4.09
N PRO A 299 9.84 -36.97 3.86
CA PRO A 299 9.49 -38.36 4.15
C PRO A 299 9.34 -38.60 5.66
N VAL A 300 8.49 -39.57 6.02
CA VAL A 300 8.37 -40.07 7.38
C VAL A 300 9.51 -41.06 7.61
N SER A 301 10.46 -40.72 8.49
CA SER A 301 11.61 -41.56 8.84
C SER A 301 11.76 -41.66 10.36
N GLN A 302 12.31 -42.78 10.84
CA GLN A 302 12.61 -43.02 12.25
C GLN A 302 13.74 -42.11 12.77
N GLN A 303 14.67 -41.71 11.92
CA GLN A 303 15.71 -40.75 12.27
C GLN A 303 15.22 -39.31 12.10
N PRO A 304 15.52 -38.40 13.04
CA PRO A 304 15.25 -36.98 12.89
C PRO A 304 15.91 -36.44 11.61
N PRO A 305 15.17 -35.85 10.66
CA PRO A 305 15.77 -35.22 9.50
C PRO A 305 16.71 -34.10 9.95
N ASP A 306 17.85 -34.04 9.27
CA ASP A 306 18.85 -33.02 9.49
C ASP A 306 18.38 -31.64 8.97
N ARG A 307 19.11 -30.58 9.35
CA ARG A 307 18.78 -29.22 8.95
C ARG A 307 18.77 -29.03 7.42
N PRO A 308 19.70 -29.62 6.64
CA PRO A 308 19.65 -29.61 5.18
C PRO A 308 18.37 -30.20 4.59
N GLN A 309 17.89 -31.36 5.07
CA GLN A 309 16.65 -31.99 4.56
C GLN A 309 15.42 -31.11 4.81
N ILE A 310 15.30 -30.51 5.99
CA ILE A 310 14.21 -29.58 6.30
C ILE A 310 14.27 -28.35 5.38
N THR A 311 15.46 -27.80 5.16
CA THR A 311 15.67 -26.65 4.26
C THR A 311 15.27 -27.00 2.82
N ALA A 312 15.62 -28.20 2.34
CA ALA A 312 15.23 -28.67 1.02
C ALA A 312 13.71 -28.87 0.90
N ALA A 313 13.05 -29.43 1.91
CA ALA A 313 11.60 -29.56 1.96
C ALA A 313 10.88 -28.20 1.95
N ILE A 314 11.41 -27.21 2.68
CA ILE A 314 10.89 -25.83 2.63
C ILE A 314 11.03 -25.23 1.23
N ARG A 315 12.18 -25.39 0.57
CA ARG A 315 12.36 -24.94 -0.83
C ARG A 315 11.38 -25.62 -1.79
N HIS A 316 11.07 -26.89 -1.55
CA HIS A 316 10.10 -27.62 -2.36
C HIS A 316 8.68 -27.06 -2.15
N LEU A 317 8.25 -26.83 -0.90
CA LEU A 317 6.99 -26.16 -0.58
C LEU A 317 6.90 -24.77 -1.25
N GLN A 318 7.95 -23.96 -1.13
CA GLN A 318 8.01 -22.61 -1.72
C GLN A 318 7.86 -22.67 -3.24
N ARG A 319 8.62 -23.55 -3.91
CA ARG A 319 8.52 -23.75 -5.36
C ARG A 319 7.14 -24.22 -5.80
N ALA A 320 6.56 -25.19 -5.10
CA ALA A 320 5.24 -25.75 -5.42
C ALA A 320 4.12 -24.71 -5.29
N ASN A 321 4.31 -23.69 -4.47
CA ASN A 321 3.32 -22.65 -4.20
C ASN A 321 3.71 -21.28 -4.78
N ASN A 322 4.65 -21.22 -5.73
CA ASN A 322 5.12 -19.97 -6.36
C ASN A 322 5.53 -18.88 -5.36
N LEU A 323 6.17 -19.28 -4.26
CA LEU A 323 6.78 -18.38 -3.28
C LEU A 323 8.25 -18.15 -3.62
N GLU A 324 8.85 -17.13 -3.00
CA GLU A 324 10.29 -16.89 -3.08
C GLU A 324 11.06 -18.08 -2.47
N ILE A 325 12.01 -18.64 -3.23
CA ILE A 325 12.70 -19.88 -2.85
C ILE A 325 13.92 -19.55 -1.98
N THR A 326 13.69 -19.25 -0.70
CA THR A 326 14.73 -18.90 0.27
C THR A 326 15.23 -20.12 1.05
N GLY A 327 14.40 -21.15 1.21
CA GLY A 327 14.60 -22.25 2.16
C GLY A 327 14.44 -21.85 3.63
N GLN A 328 14.00 -20.61 3.89
CA GLN A 328 13.71 -20.12 5.23
C GLN A 328 12.21 -20.18 5.51
N LEU A 329 11.84 -20.40 6.78
CA LEU A 329 10.45 -20.33 7.21
C LEU A 329 10.06 -18.86 7.48
N ASP A 330 9.91 -18.08 6.42
CA ASP A 330 9.31 -16.74 6.52
C ASP A 330 7.81 -16.81 6.82
N LYS A 331 7.19 -15.66 7.13
CA LYS A 331 5.76 -15.60 7.50
C LYS A 331 4.84 -16.12 6.39
N LYS A 332 5.15 -15.86 5.11
CA LYS A 332 4.34 -16.33 3.98
C LYS A 332 4.42 -17.86 3.90
N THR A 333 5.63 -18.40 3.95
CA THR A 333 5.89 -19.84 3.94
C THR A 333 5.23 -20.53 5.14
N ALA A 334 5.28 -19.93 6.33
CA ALA A 334 4.62 -20.45 7.52
C ALA A 334 3.09 -20.52 7.36
N LEU A 335 2.45 -19.50 6.76
CA LEU A 335 1.01 -19.53 6.50
C LEU A 335 0.59 -20.68 5.58
N PHE A 336 1.35 -20.94 4.52
CA PHE A 336 1.12 -22.07 3.61
C PHE A 336 1.28 -23.42 4.30
N LEU A 337 2.19 -23.51 5.27
CA LEU A 337 2.44 -24.72 6.02
C LEU A 337 1.33 -25.01 7.05
N VAL A 338 0.79 -23.97 7.68
CA VAL A 338 -0.19 -24.09 8.78
C VAL A 338 -1.63 -24.15 8.27
N GLY A 339 -1.95 -23.45 7.18
CA GLY A 339 -3.32 -23.25 6.70
C GLY A 339 -4.18 -24.52 6.56
N PRO A 340 -3.66 -25.65 6.06
CA PRO A 340 -4.42 -26.90 5.98
C PRO A 340 -4.76 -27.55 7.33
N PHE A 341 -4.08 -27.15 8.41
CA PHE A 341 -4.16 -27.81 9.72
C PHE A 341 -4.84 -26.97 10.81
N LEU A 342 -5.50 -25.89 10.42
CA LEU A 342 -6.19 -25.01 11.35
C LEU A 342 -7.40 -25.68 11.98
N THR A 343 -7.41 -25.63 13.29
CA THR A 343 -8.55 -25.99 14.13
C THR A 343 -8.63 -24.89 15.19
N GLN A 344 -9.80 -24.34 15.49
CA GLN A 344 -10.01 -23.29 16.51
C GLN A 344 -9.68 -21.83 16.14
N VAL A 345 -9.44 -21.52 14.87
CA VAL A 345 -9.37 -20.11 14.38
C VAL A 345 -10.32 -19.91 13.22
N PRO A 346 -10.73 -18.67 12.90
CA PRO A 346 -11.50 -18.39 11.69
C PRO A 346 -10.78 -18.89 10.43
N THR A 347 -11.49 -19.66 9.61
CA THR A 347 -10.97 -20.25 8.36
C THR A 347 -11.90 -19.96 7.19
N LEU A 348 -11.37 -20.05 5.96
CA LEU A 348 -12.18 -19.87 4.75
C LEU A 348 -13.11 -21.05 4.48
N ASN A 349 -12.86 -22.21 5.09
CA ASN A 349 -13.71 -23.39 4.94
C ASN A 349 -15.01 -23.30 5.76
N SER A 350 -15.12 -22.31 6.65
CA SER A 350 -16.29 -22.13 7.52
C SER A 350 -17.40 -21.41 6.76
N ARG A 351 -18.35 -22.15 6.16
CA ARG A 351 -19.52 -21.53 5.52
C ARG A 351 -20.37 -20.86 6.61
N ARG A 352 -20.56 -19.54 6.55
CA ARG A 352 -21.60 -18.85 7.33
C ARG A 352 -22.81 -18.68 6.44
N GLU A 353 -23.96 -19.16 6.91
CA GLU A 353 -25.24 -18.79 6.32
C GLU A 353 -25.45 -17.27 6.51
N PRO A 354 -25.98 -16.58 5.49
CA PRO A 354 -26.12 -15.12 5.46
C PRO A 354 -27.03 -14.53 6.53
#